data_AF-A0A1H8LZA6-F1
#
_entry.id   AF-A0A1H8LZA6-F1
#
_cell.length_a   1.000
_cell.length_b   1.000
_cell.length_c   1.000
_cell.angle_alpha   90.00
_cell.angle_beta   90.00
_cell.angle_gamma   90.00
#
_symmetry.space_group_name_H-M   'P 1'
#
loop_
_entity.id
_entity.type
_entity.pdbx_description
1 polymer ?
#
loop_
_entity_poly.entity_id
_entity_poly.type
_entity_poly.pdbx_seq_one_letter_code
_entity_poly.pdbx_strand_id
1 'polypeptide(L)'
;MTDLRILTGAPLDARLDDLAALRIQVFRDWPYLYEGTLAYERSYLAPYRTTPGAIVVGAFDGDRLIGAATGTPMEGHAAEFATALHGFPTPLNHIFYCAESVLLPAYRGQGFGHRFFDLR
;
A
#
# COMPACT_ATOMS: atom_id res chain seq x y z
N MET A 1 11.64 -17.97 -5.84
CA MET A 1 12.28 -17.48 -4.59
C MET A 1 11.59 -16.19 -4.28
N THR A 2 11.17 -16.01 -3.03
CA THR A 2 10.39 -14.83 -2.65
C THR A 2 11.26 -13.75 -2.01
N ASP A 3 10.99 -12.49 -2.38
CA ASP A 3 11.73 -11.35 -1.87
C ASP A 3 10.86 -10.10 -1.72
N LEU A 4 11.36 -9.10 -0.98
CA LEU A 4 10.68 -7.83 -0.73
C LEU A 4 11.50 -6.69 -1.31
N ARG A 5 10.83 -5.76 -2.01
CA ARG A 5 11.47 -4.63 -2.67
C ARG A 5 10.72 -3.36 -2.34
N ILE A 6 11.44 -2.32 -1.91
CA ILE A 6 10.89 -0.96 -1.83
C ILE A 6 10.80 -0.42 -3.26
N LEU A 7 9.61 0.03 -3.64
CA LEU A 7 9.29 0.57 -4.96
C LEU A 7 9.14 2.08 -4.85
N THR A 8 10.00 2.81 -5.55
CA THR A 8 9.96 4.27 -5.68
C THR A 8 10.23 4.67 -7.12
N GLY A 9 9.79 5.86 -7.54
CA GLY A 9 10.06 6.39 -8.89
C GLY A 9 9.68 5.43 -10.01
N ALA A 10 10.58 5.25 -10.99
CA ALA A 10 10.33 4.40 -12.16
C ALA A 10 9.96 2.93 -11.83
N PRO A 11 10.60 2.25 -10.86
CA PRO A 11 10.15 0.95 -10.36
C PRO A 11 8.70 0.90 -9.86
N LEU A 12 8.24 1.94 -9.14
CA LEU A 12 6.85 2.04 -8.71
C LEU A 12 5.93 2.26 -9.92
N ASP A 13 6.29 3.20 -10.79
CA ASP A 13 5.52 3.55 -11.98
C ASP A 13 5.27 2.33 -12.89
N ALA A 14 6.30 1.51 -13.09
CA ALA A 14 6.23 0.29 -13.88
C ALA A 14 5.33 -0.79 -13.28
N ARG A 15 4.95 -0.67 -12.00
CA ARG A 15 4.21 -1.70 -11.25
C ARG A 15 2.86 -1.21 -10.71
N LEU A 16 2.43 0.02 -11.03
CA LEU A 16 1.14 0.56 -10.58
C LEU A 16 -0.03 -0.31 -11.02
N ASP A 17 0.01 -0.83 -12.25
CA ASP A 17 -1.04 -1.69 -12.79
C ASP A 17 -1.07 -3.05 -12.09
N ASP A 18 0.09 -3.63 -11.82
CA ASP A 18 0.22 -4.87 -11.05
C ASP A 18 -0.31 -4.67 -9.62
N LEU A 19 0.01 -3.54 -8.99
CA LEU A 19 -0.47 -3.18 -7.65
C LEU A 19 -1.99 -3.02 -7.62
N ALA A 20 -2.56 -2.28 -8.58
CA ALA A 20 -4.00 -2.09 -8.70
C ALA A 20 -4.73 -3.43 -8.91
N ALA A 21 -4.22 -4.28 -9.82
CA ALA A 21 -4.80 -5.59 -10.08
C ALA A 21 -4.71 -6.52 -8.85
N LEU A 22 -3.58 -6.52 -8.16
CA LEU A 22 -3.38 -7.30 -6.94
C LEU A 22 -4.38 -6.91 -5.84
N ARG A 23 -4.58 -5.60 -5.63
CA ARG A 23 -5.51 -5.08 -4.62
C ARG A 23 -6.94 -5.49 -4.93
N ILE A 24 -7.39 -5.31 -6.17
CA ILE A 24 -8.71 -5.79 -6.62
C ILE A 24 -8.84 -7.29 -6.38
N GLN A 25 -7.83 -8.08 -6.74
CA GLN A 25 -7.87 -9.53 -6.54
C GLN A 25 -7.98 -9.91 -5.07
N VAL A 26 -7.21 -9.28 -4.18
CA VAL A 26 -7.26 -9.56 -2.74
C VAL A 26 -8.58 -9.10 -2.15
N PHE A 27 -9.08 -7.92 -2.51
CA PHE A 27 -10.35 -7.40 -1.98
C PHE A 27 -11.58 -8.13 -2.51
N ARG A 28 -11.50 -8.84 -3.63
CA ARG A 28 -12.55 -9.76 -4.10
C ARG A 28 -12.85 -10.91 -3.14
N ASP A 29 -11.98 -11.19 -2.16
CA ASP A 29 -12.30 -12.09 -1.05
C ASP A 29 -13.46 -11.51 -0.17
N TRP A 30 -13.75 -10.21 -0.26
CA TRP A 30 -14.82 -9.48 0.45
C TRP A 30 -15.72 -8.68 -0.52
N PRO A 31 -16.42 -9.35 -1.46
CA PRO A 31 -17.07 -8.68 -2.61
C PRO A 31 -18.22 -7.74 -2.20
N TYR A 32 -18.84 -7.96 -1.05
CA TYR A 32 -19.91 -7.07 -0.54
C TYR A 32 -19.39 -5.76 0.05
N LEU A 33 -18.07 -5.65 0.27
CA LEU A 33 -17.43 -4.50 0.89
C LEU A 33 -16.57 -3.72 -0.11
N TYR A 34 -16.22 -4.30 -1.25
CA TYR A 34 -15.31 -3.67 -2.19
C TYR A 34 -15.55 -4.06 -3.65
N GLU A 35 -15.97 -3.08 -4.45
CA GLU A 35 -16.03 -3.18 -5.92
C GLU A 35 -14.95 -2.27 -6.53
N GLY A 36 -13.72 -2.76 -6.59
CA GLY A 36 -12.59 -2.02 -7.13
C GLY A 36 -12.55 -2.01 -8.66
N THR A 37 -12.20 -0.86 -9.24
CA THR A 37 -11.84 -0.73 -10.66
C THR A 37 -10.39 -0.31 -10.81
N LEU A 38 -9.74 -0.68 -11.91
CA LEU A 38 -8.35 -0.27 -12.16
C LEU A 38 -8.19 1.25 -12.19
N ALA A 39 -9.18 1.99 -12.71
CA ALA A 39 -9.14 3.45 -12.75
C ALA A 39 -9.18 4.06 -11.33
N TYR A 40 -10.04 3.52 -10.47
CA TYR A 40 -10.12 3.93 -9.07
C TYR A 40 -8.80 3.63 -8.34
N GLU A 41 -8.31 2.40 -8.45
CA GLU A 41 -7.09 1.97 -7.76
C GLU A 41 -5.84 2.74 -8.22
N ARG A 42 -5.71 3.04 -9.52
CA ARG A 42 -4.63 3.90 -10.01
C ARG A 42 -4.68 5.30 -9.41
N SER A 43 -5.88 5.86 -9.30
CA SER A 43 -6.08 7.19 -8.71
C SER A 43 -5.74 7.17 -7.22
N TYR A 44 -6.15 6.11 -6.52
CA TYR A 44 -5.83 5.87 -5.11
C TYR A 44 -4.33 5.69 -4.86
N LEU A 45 -3.61 5.01 -5.76
CA LEU A 45 -2.17 4.76 -5.63
C LEU A 45 -1.30 5.94 -6.11
N ALA A 46 -1.86 6.90 -6.85
CA ALA A 46 -1.11 8.02 -7.41
C ALA A 46 -0.35 8.88 -6.37
N PRO A 47 -0.89 9.18 -5.18
CA PRO A 47 -0.18 9.97 -4.17
C PRO A 47 1.14 9.33 -3.73
N TYR A 48 1.24 7.99 -3.68
CA TYR A 48 2.46 7.29 -3.28
C TYR A 48 3.66 7.53 -4.23
N ARG A 49 3.40 8.04 -5.45
CA ARG A 49 4.46 8.43 -6.40
C ARG A 49 5.09 9.78 -6.07
N THR A 50 4.34 10.67 -5.43
CA THR A 50 4.67 12.10 -5.35
C THR A 50 4.80 12.61 -3.93
N THR A 51 4.15 11.95 -2.96
CA THR A 51 4.23 12.32 -1.55
C THR A 51 5.62 11.99 -0.99
N PRO A 52 6.37 12.99 -0.51
CA PRO A 52 7.66 12.73 0.13
C PRO A 52 7.50 11.82 1.34
N GLY A 53 8.35 10.79 1.44
CA GLY A 53 8.30 9.81 2.52
C GLY A 53 7.22 8.74 2.38
N ALA A 54 6.40 8.77 1.31
CA ALA A 54 5.52 7.65 1.00
C ALA A 54 6.33 6.44 0.52
N ILE A 55 5.90 5.24 0.93
CA ILE A 55 6.54 3.98 0.60
C ILE A 55 5.53 3.02 -0.02
N VAL A 56 6.03 2.21 -0.94
CA VAL A 56 5.37 1.00 -1.41
C VAL A 56 6.37 -0.13 -1.32
N VAL A 57 6.03 -1.19 -0.60
CA VAL A 57 6.86 -2.39 -0.49
C VAL A 57 6.16 -3.51 -1.25
N GLY A 58 6.75 -3.98 -2.35
CA GLY A 58 6.25 -5.11 -3.11
C GLY A 58 6.85 -6.43 -2.61
N ALA A 59 6.01 -7.45 -2.46
CA ALA A 59 6.44 -8.83 -2.28
C ALA A 59 6.41 -9.55 -3.63
N PHE A 60 7.51 -10.20 -3.98
CA PHE A 60 7.70 -10.85 -5.28
C PHE A 60 7.97 -12.35 -5.12
N ASP A 61 7.52 -13.12 -6.11
CA ASP A 61 8.01 -14.47 -6.40
C ASP A 61 8.57 -14.48 -7.82
N GLY A 62 9.89 -14.35 -7.94
CA GLY A 62 10.52 -13.98 -9.22
C GLY A 62 10.12 -12.57 -9.65
N ASP A 63 9.46 -12.46 -10.81
CA ASP A 63 8.97 -11.18 -11.36
C ASP A 63 7.49 -10.91 -11.05
N ARG A 64 6.79 -11.90 -10.49
CA ARG A 64 5.38 -11.80 -10.15
C ARG A 64 5.21 -11.06 -8.83
N LEU A 65 4.43 -9.99 -8.85
CA LEU A 65 3.97 -9.31 -7.63
C LEU A 65 2.91 -10.18 -6.94
N ILE A 66 3.19 -10.62 -5.71
CA ILE A 66 2.34 -11.53 -4.92
C ILE A 66 1.72 -10.85 -3.69
N GLY A 67 2.23 -9.68 -3.33
CA GLY A 67 1.78 -8.90 -2.18
C GLY A 67 2.33 -7.48 -2.24
N ALA A 68 1.73 -6.58 -1.48
CA ALA A 68 2.26 -5.24 -1.32
C ALA A 68 1.81 -4.62 0.00
N ALA A 69 2.63 -3.71 0.55
CA ALA A 69 2.24 -2.81 1.62
C ALA A 69 2.47 -1.36 1.21
N THR A 70 1.58 -0.48 1.64
CA THR A 70 1.62 0.95 1.37
C THR A 70 1.67 1.73 2.69
N GLY A 71 2.44 2.82 2.69
CA GLY A 71 2.53 3.70 3.84
C GLY A 71 2.91 5.12 3.46
N THR A 72 2.49 6.10 4.24
CA THR A 72 2.78 7.51 3.98
C THR A 72 2.79 8.31 5.28
N PRO A 73 3.55 9.41 5.38
CA PRO A 73 3.32 10.39 6.43
C PRO A 73 1.84 10.80 6.46
N MET A 74 1.27 10.91 7.66
CA MET A 74 -0.17 11.18 7.84
C MET A 74 -0.58 12.50 7.17
N GLU A 75 0.31 13.49 7.09
CA GLU A 75 0.07 14.75 6.36
C GLU A 75 -0.29 14.54 4.88
N GLY A 76 0.32 13.53 4.24
CA GLY A 76 0.03 13.16 2.85
C GLY A 76 -1.35 12.53 2.65
N HIS A 77 -2.02 12.11 3.74
CA HIS A 77 -3.40 11.61 3.75
C HIS A 77 -4.34 12.53 4.57
N ALA A 78 -3.83 13.67 5.05
CA ALA A 78 -4.51 14.46 6.07
C ALA A 78 -5.80 15.10 5.59
N ALA A 79 -6.03 15.33 4.29
CA ALA A 79 -7.27 15.96 3.85
C ALA A 79 -8.51 15.14 4.25
N GLU A 80 -8.44 13.81 4.18
CA GLU A 80 -9.54 12.91 4.54
C GLU A 80 -9.63 12.68 6.06
N PHE A 81 -8.49 12.75 6.76
CA PHE A 81 -8.42 12.50 8.20
C PHE A 81 -8.42 13.75 9.08
N ALA A 82 -8.21 14.95 8.54
CA ALA A 82 -8.03 16.19 9.31
C ALA A 82 -9.22 16.47 10.22
N THR A 83 -10.43 16.23 9.73
CA THR A 83 -11.66 16.37 10.51
C THR A 83 -11.71 15.35 11.65
N ALA A 84 -11.37 14.09 11.38
CA ALA A 84 -11.41 13.02 12.38
C ALA A 84 -10.28 13.13 13.42
N LEU A 85 -9.16 13.72 13.04
CA LEU A 85 -7.97 13.89 13.88
C LEU A 85 -7.89 15.28 14.53
N HIS A 86 -8.95 16.10 14.39
CA HIS A 86 -8.99 17.39 15.05
C HIS A 86 -8.94 17.24 16.58
N GLY A 87 -7.94 17.84 17.22
CA GLY A 87 -7.69 17.71 18.66
C GLY A 87 -6.91 16.45 19.07
N PHE A 88 -6.38 15.69 18.11
CA PHE A 88 -5.48 14.58 18.42
C PHE A 88 -4.18 15.12 19.06
N PRO A 89 -3.73 14.57 20.20
CA PRO A 89 -2.61 15.12 20.96
C PRO A 89 -1.25 14.98 20.25
N THR A 90 -1.15 14.07 19.27
CA THR A 90 0.09 13.83 18.52
C THR A 90 0.12 14.65 17.23
N PRO A 91 1.19 15.41 16.97
CA PRO A 91 1.38 16.09 15.68
C PRO A 91 1.32 15.11 14.50
N LEU A 92 0.58 15.46 13.44
CA LEU A 92 0.37 14.56 12.30
C LEU A 92 1.67 14.22 11.56
N ASN A 93 2.63 15.15 11.52
CA ASN A 93 3.97 14.91 10.96
C ASN A 93 4.79 13.87 11.75
N HIS A 94 4.36 13.47 12.96
CA HIS A 94 4.99 12.40 13.74
C HIS A 94 4.32 11.04 13.51
N ILE A 95 3.29 10.98 12.68
CA ILE A 95 2.51 9.76 12.44
C ILE A 95 2.82 9.24 11.04
N PHE A 96 3.34 8.01 11.00
CA PHE A 96 3.44 7.25 9.76
C PHE A 96 2.20 6.36 9.62
N TYR A 97 1.40 6.62 8.60
CA TYR A 97 0.18 5.89 8.33
C TYR A 97 0.47 4.70 7.42
N CYS A 98 0.34 3.48 7.96
CA CYS A 98 0.35 2.25 7.17
C CYS A 98 -1.07 2.02 6.64
N ALA A 99 -1.29 2.23 5.35
CA ALA A 99 -2.62 2.19 4.75
C ALA A 99 -3.10 0.76 4.56
N GLU A 100 -2.55 0.02 3.58
CA GLU A 100 -2.91 -1.37 3.37
C GLU A 100 -1.70 -2.29 3.28
N SER A 101 -1.90 -3.53 3.69
CA SER A 101 -1.00 -4.65 3.47
C SER A 101 -1.81 -5.80 2.87
N VAL A 102 -1.61 -6.06 1.59
CA VAL A 102 -2.34 -7.07 0.82
C VAL A 102 -1.40 -8.18 0.38
N LEU A 103 -1.89 -9.43 0.41
CA LEU A 103 -1.11 -10.61 0.04
C LEU A 103 -2.04 -11.66 -0.55
N LEU A 104 -1.62 -12.27 -1.66
CA LEU A 104 -2.35 -13.37 -2.27
C LEU A 104 -2.52 -14.53 -1.27
N PRO A 105 -3.69 -15.21 -1.24
CA PRO A 105 -3.99 -16.24 -0.24
C PRO A 105 -2.91 -17.31 -0.08
N ALA A 106 -2.34 -17.78 -1.19
CA ALA A 106 -1.32 -18.84 -1.21
C ALA A 106 0.01 -18.47 -0.51
N TYR A 107 0.26 -17.17 -0.28
CA TYR A 107 1.50 -16.67 0.32
C TYR A 107 1.31 -16.19 1.77
N ARG A 108 0.08 -16.25 2.31
CA ARG A 108 -0.23 -15.86 3.70
C ARG A 108 0.40 -16.84 4.70
N GLY A 109 0.64 -16.37 5.93
CA GLY A 109 1.24 -17.18 7.00
C GLY A 109 2.76 -17.39 6.91
N GLN A 110 3.45 -16.70 5.99
CA GLN A 110 4.89 -16.85 5.75
C GLN A 110 5.74 -15.68 6.28
N GLY A 111 5.19 -14.85 7.17
CA GLY A 111 5.91 -13.74 7.81
C GLY A 111 6.07 -12.45 6.98
N PHE A 112 5.56 -12.39 5.75
CA PHE A 112 5.63 -11.18 4.91
C PHE A 112 5.04 -9.93 5.58
N GLY A 113 3.93 -10.07 6.30
CA GLY A 113 3.29 -8.96 7.00
C GLY A 113 4.20 -8.27 8.00
N HIS A 114 4.98 -9.03 8.79
CA HIS A 114 5.96 -8.46 9.72
C HIS A 114 7.09 -7.76 8.98
N ARG A 115 7.61 -8.40 7.93
CA ARG A 115 8.72 -7.88 7.14
C ARG A 115 8.38 -6.58 6.40
N PHE A 116 7.09 -6.31 6.13
CA PHE A 116 6.67 -5.00 5.61
C PHE A 116 6.93 -3.87 6.61
N PHE A 117 6.78 -4.11 7.92
CA PHE A 117 7.05 -3.11 8.96
C PHE A 117 8.54 -2.85 9.16
N ASP A 118 9.40 -3.81 8.80
CA ASP A 118 10.86 -3.66 8.88
C ASP A 118 11.42 -2.76 7.75
N LEU A 119 10.65 -2.58 6.66
CA LEU A 119 11.07 -1.85 5.46
C LEU A 119 10.46 -0.45 5.34
N ARG A 120 9.83 0.05 6.42
CA ARG A 120 9.21 1.38 6.47
C ARG A 120 10.17 2.49 6.85
#